data_AF-A0AAD7H0F6-F1
#
_entry.id   AF-A0AAD7H0F6-F1
#
_cell.length_a   1.000
_cell.length_b   1.000
_cell.length_c   1.000
_cell.angle_alpha   90.00
_cell.angle_beta   90.00
_cell.angle_gamma   90.00
#
_symmetry.space_group_name_H-M   'P 1'
#
loop_
_entity.id
_entity.type
_entity.pdbx_description
1 polymer ?
#
loop_
_entity_poly.entity_id
_entity_poly.type
_entity_poly.pdbx_seq_one_letter_code
_entity_poly.pdbx_strand_id
1 'polypeptide(L)'
;MDPRMGGPRESCIHIFQEVTATMILQLNLRYGISRDALESGARALSDSWEQGSSDPRYTICVQLLSLKVEERCAKIGCTESLQTSSKLQRCSRCGVLCWCSNEHQRLAWTDSRCPHRDVCKMMAEVVNAVGGESKDEAKFKRKVAKMSVSLANLVHIAAWLDRFSALRKSPYEPGDVLLILAGHL
;
A
#
# COMPACT_ATOMS: atom_id res chain seq x y z
N MET A 1 -22.14 20.98 -27.06
CA MET A 1 -21.29 20.03 -26.30
C MET A 1 -20.47 20.84 -25.33
N ASP A 2 -20.63 20.61 -24.03
CA ASP A 2 -19.95 21.36 -22.97
C ASP A 2 -18.54 20.74 -22.74
N PRO A 3 -17.44 21.49 -22.92
CA PRO A 3 -16.07 21.00 -22.71
C PRO A 3 -15.74 20.72 -21.22
N ARG A 4 -16.67 20.92 -20.28
CA ARG A 4 -16.47 20.70 -18.84
C ARG A 4 -16.83 19.29 -18.35
N MET A 5 -17.29 18.41 -19.23
CA MET A 5 -17.59 17.01 -18.91
C MET A 5 -16.36 16.11 -19.00
N GLY A 6 -15.20 16.60 -18.57
CA GLY A 6 -14.10 15.71 -18.19
C GLY A 6 -14.49 15.03 -16.88
N GLY A 7 -14.42 13.71 -16.80
CA GLY A 7 -14.69 12.97 -15.59
C GLY A 7 -13.79 13.43 -14.43
N PRO A 8 -14.04 12.97 -13.19
CA PRO A 8 -13.30 13.36 -11.99
C PRO A 8 -11.77 13.28 -12.15
N ARG A 9 -11.30 12.36 -13.00
CA ARG A 9 -9.89 12.18 -13.33
C ARG A 9 -9.30 13.32 -14.17
N GLU A 10 -9.99 13.79 -15.20
CA GLU A 10 -9.49 14.86 -16.09
C GLU A 10 -9.44 16.21 -15.36
N SER A 11 -10.43 16.48 -14.51
CA SER A 11 -10.42 17.65 -13.63
C SER A 11 -9.24 17.61 -12.63
N CYS A 12 -8.98 16.45 -12.00
CA CYS A 12 -7.82 16.27 -11.12
C CYS A 12 -6.48 16.44 -11.86
N ILE A 13 -6.37 15.95 -13.10
CA ILE A 13 -5.16 16.13 -13.91
C ILE A 13 -4.92 17.61 -14.21
N HIS A 14 -5.98 18.35 -14.58
CA HIS A 14 -5.87 19.77 -14.87
C HIS A 14 -5.46 20.59 -13.64
N ILE A 15 -6.09 20.36 -12.49
CA ILE A 15 -5.74 21.03 -11.22
C ILE A 15 -4.28 20.72 -10.84
N PHE A 16 -3.85 19.47 -10.99
CA PHE A 16 -2.47 19.09 -10.72
C PHE A 16 -1.48 19.81 -11.64
N GLN A 17 -1.78 19.89 -12.94
CA GLN A 17 -0.96 20.62 -13.92
C GLN A 17 -0.85 22.11 -13.58
N GLU A 18 -1.94 22.75 -13.18
CA GLU A 18 -1.99 24.16 -12.84
C GLU A 18 -1.19 24.48 -11.56
N VAL A 19 -1.34 23.66 -10.51
CA VAL A 19 -0.56 23.77 -9.27
C VAL A 19 0.93 23.56 -9.55
N THR A 20 1.25 22.54 -10.36
CA THR A 20 2.65 22.22 -10.70
C THR A 20 3.29 23.34 -11.52
N ALA A 21 2.57 23.91 -12.49
CA ALA A 21 3.04 25.05 -13.29
C ALA A 21 3.32 26.28 -12.41
N THR A 22 2.44 26.56 -11.45
CA THR A 22 2.62 27.67 -10.50
C THR A 22 3.85 27.43 -9.60
N MET A 23 4.04 26.22 -9.09
CA MET A 23 5.23 25.87 -8.29
C MET A 23 6.52 26.00 -9.11
N ILE A 24 6.52 25.56 -10.37
CA ILE A 24 7.67 25.68 -11.28
C ILE A 24 8.06 27.15 -11.46
N LEU A 25 7.09 28.04 -11.70
CA LEU A 25 7.34 29.47 -11.84
C LEU A 25 7.89 30.10 -10.55
N GLN A 26 7.36 29.72 -9.39
CA GLN A 26 7.86 30.20 -8.10
C GLN A 26 9.29 29.73 -7.82
N LEU A 27 9.63 28.48 -8.13
CA LEU A 27 10.97 27.95 -7.96
C LEU A 27 11.97 28.64 -8.91
N ASN A 28 11.57 28.92 -10.14
CA ASN A 28 12.37 29.69 -11.08
C ASN A 28 12.64 31.10 -10.55
N LEU A 29 11.59 31.83 -10.14
CA LEU A 29 11.71 33.19 -9.61
C LEU A 29 12.55 33.27 -8.34
N ARG A 30 12.43 32.28 -7.45
CA ARG A 30 13.09 32.32 -6.13
C ARG A 30 14.53 31.82 -6.17
N TYR A 31 14.85 30.88 -7.05
CA TYR A 31 16.13 30.17 -7.03
C TYR A 31 16.89 30.25 -8.37
N GLY A 32 16.36 30.92 -9.39
CA GLY A 32 16.98 31.04 -10.70
C GLY A 32 17.08 29.72 -11.47
N ILE A 33 16.30 28.70 -11.07
CA ILE A 33 16.33 27.38 -11.71
C ILE A 33 15.64 27.49 -13.08
N SER A 34 16.36 27.14 -14.15
CA SER A 34 15.81 27.19 -15.50
C SER A 34 14.64 26.21 -15.67
N ARG A 35 13.74 26.55 -16.59
CA ARG A 35 12.62 25.67 -16.97
C ARG A 35 13.12 24.28 -17.40
N ASP A 36 14.17 24.22 -18.21
CA ASP A 36 14.75 22.95 -18.70
C ASP A 36 15.30 22.09 -17.56
N ALA A 37 15.88 22.72 -16.53
CA ALA A 37 16.36 22.00 -15.35
C ALA A 37 15.21 21.44 -14.51
N LEU A 38 14.10 22.19 -14.37
CA LEU A 38 12.88 21.72 -13.69
C LEU A 38 12.21 20.58 -14.47
N GLU A 39 12.08 20.70 -15.79
CA GLU A 39 11.51 19.65 -16.65
C GLU A 39 12.38 18.38 -16.65
N SER A 40 13.70 18.53 -16.70
CA SER A 40 14.63 17.39 -16.60
C SER A 40 14.56 16.71 -15.23
N GLY A 41 14.46 17.49 -14.15
CA GLY A 41 14.24 16.97 -12.81
C GLY A 41 12.89 16.25 -12.66
N ALA A 42 11.83 16.80 -13.22
CA ALA A 42 10.51 16.18 -13.22
C ALA A 42 10.48 14.85 -13.99
N ARG A 43 11.11 14.78 -15.17
CA ARG A 43 11.27 13.53 -15.92
C ARG A 43 12.08 12.50 -15.14
N ALA A 44 13.23 12.90 -14.60
CA ALA A 44 14.06 12.00 -13.79
C ALA A 44 13.30 11.47 -12.56
N LEU A 45 12.46 12.30 -11.92
CA LEU A 45 11.58 11.87 -10.84
C LEU A 45 10.50 10.91 -11.33
N SER A 46 9.87 11.17 -12.47
CA SER A 46 8.86 10.31 -13.09
C SER A 46 9.45 8.95 -13.46
N ASP A 47 10.58 8.92 -14.16
CA ASP A 47 11.26 7.70 -14.58
C ASP A 47 11.74 6.89 -13.36
N SER A 48 12.24 7.58 -12.33
CA SER A 48 12.59 6.98 -11.04
C SER A 48 11.37 6.41 -10.31
N TRP A 49 10.20 7.05 -10.43
CA TRP A 49 8.93 6.54 -9.92
C TRP A 49 8.46 5.32 -10.67
N GLU A 50 8.54 5.30 -12.00
CA GLU A 50 8.14 4.17 -12.84
C GLU A 50 9.06 2.95 -12.64
N GLN A 51 10.38 3.17 -12.53
CA GLN A 51 11.34 2.11 -12.20
C GLN A 51 11.17 1.63 -10.76
N GLY A 52 10.92 2.54 -9.81
CA GLY A 52 10.64 2.20 -8.41
C GLY A 52 9.33 1.43 -8.24
N SER A 53 8.31 1.75 -9.03
CA SER A 53 7.01 1.07 -9.04
C SER A 53 7.08 -0.40 -9.46
N SER A 54 8.13 -0.80 -10.17
CA SER A 54 8.31 -2.18 -10.64
C SER A 54 9.16 -3.04 -9.69
N ASP A 55 9.91 -2.44 -8.76
CA ASP A 55 10.68 -3.20 -7.76
C ASP A 55 9.72 -3.68 -6.65
N PRO A 56 9.51 -5.00 -6.49
CA PRO A 56 8.64 -5.53 -5.43
C PRO A 56 9.06 -5.08 -4.03
N ARG A 57 10.34 -4.74 -3.81
CA ARG A 57 10.82 -4.20 -2.54
C ARG A 57 10.19 -2.86 -2.20
N TYR A 58 10.03 -1.99 -3.20
CA TYR A 58 9.42 -0.69 -3.02
C TYR A 58 7.93 -0.85 -2.71
N THR A 59 7.22 -1.68 -3.48
CA THR A 59 5.81 -2.00 -3.22
C THR A 59 5.60 -2.55 -1.81
N ILE A 60 6.42 -3.51 -1.39
CA ILE A 60 6.37 -4.04 -0.02
C ILE A 60 6.60 -2.92 1.00
N CYS A 61 7.63 -2.09 0.83
CA CYS A 61 7.94 -1.01 1.77
C CYS A 61 6.74 -0.05 1.95
N VAL A 62 6.20 0.47 0.84
CA VAL A 62 5.08 1.42 0.84
C VAL A 62 3.85 0.79 1.48
N GLN A 63 3.49 -0.43 1.09
CA GLN A 63 2.32 -1.12 1.62
C GLN A 63 2.47 -1.47 3.11
N LEU A 64 3.64 -1.93 3.56
CA LEU A 64 3.89 -2.20 4.99
C LEU A 64 3.79 -0.91 5.83
N LEU A 65 4.30 0.21 5.33
CA LEU A 65 4.15 1.51 5.97
C LEU A 65 2.67 1.94 6.02
N SER A 66 1.93 1.75 4.93
CA SER A 66 0.50 2.09 4.88
C SER A 66 -0.30 1.25 5.89
N LEU A 67 -0.09 -0.06 5.94
CA LEU A 67 -0.74 -0.96 6.91
C LEU A 67 -0.44 -0.58 8.36
N LYS A 68 0.78 -0.10 8.61
CA LYS A 68 1.18 0.38 9.93
C LYS A 68 0.44 1.66 10.31
N VAL A 69 0.29 2.61 9.39
CA VAL A 69 -0.38 3.89 9.65
C VAL A 69 -1.88 3.73 9.79
N GLU A 70 -2.50 2.83 9.03
CA GLU A 70 -3.95 2.64 9.03
C GLU A 70 -4.50 2.07 10.34
N GLU A 71 -3.68 1.31 11.09
CA GLU A 71 -4.05 0.67 12.36
C GLU A 71 -5.49 0.14 12.38
N ARG A 72 -5.82 -0.66 11.36
CA ARG A 72 -7.17 -1.22 11.13
C ARG A 72 -7.14 -2.74 11.15
N CYS A 73 -8.27 -3.35 11.49
CA CYS A 73 -8.46 -4.79 11.39
C CYS A 73 -8.23 -5.26 9.95
N ALA A 74 -7.39 -6.28 9.80
CA ALA A 74 -6.98 -6.85 8.52
C ALA A 74 -8.01 -7.83 7.92
N LYS A 75 -9.12 -8.12 8.62
CA LYS A 75 -10.22 -8.90 8.02
C LYS A 75 -10.91 -8.05 6.94
N ILE A 76 -10.99 -8.58 5.73
CA ILE A 76 -11.69 -7.93 4.61
C ILE A 76 -13.14 -7.64 5.02
N GLY A 77 -13.58 -6.39 4.83
CA GLY A 77 -14.91 -5.92 5.23
C GLY A 77 -15.05 -5.47 6.70
N CYS A 78 -14.06 -5.70 7.56
CA CYS A 78 -14.12 -5.19 8.94
C CYS A 78 -13.79 -3.69 8.99
N THR A 79 -14.61 -2.89 9.67
CA THR A 79 -14.43 -1.44 9.84
C THR A 79 -13.68 -1.05 11.11
N GLU A 80 -13.39 -2.02 11.99
CA GLU A 80 -12.72 -1.74 13.27
C GLU A 80 -11.30 -1.21 13.06
N SER A 81 -11.00 -0.05 13.66
CA SER A 81 -9.68 0.56 13.72
C SER A 81 -9.22 0.72 15.17
N LEU A 82 -7.99 1.19 15.40
CA LEU A 82 -7.53 1.53 16.75
C LEU A 82 -8.38 2.64 17.41
N GLN A 83 -9.08 3.46 16.61
CA GLN A 83 -9.98 4.51 17.10
C GLN A 83 -11.33 3.95 17.57
N THR A 84 -11.82 2.88 16.94
CA THR A 84 -13.13 2.29 17.27
C THR A 84 -13.01 1.11 18.23
N SER A 85 -11.89 0.39 18.19
CA SER A 85 -11.62 -0.79 19.00
C SER A 85 -10.48 -0.51 19.98
N SER A 86 -10.73 -0.79 21.25
CA SER A 86 -9.74 -0.54 22.31
C SER A 86 -8.48 -1.42 22.21
N LYS A 87 -8.51 -2.53 21.47
CA LYS A 87 -7.37 -3.46 21.33
C LYS A 87 -7.34 -4.15 19.96
N LEU A 88 -6.45 -3.67 19.10
CA LEU A 88 -6.01 -4.46 17.95
C LEU A 88 -4.80 -5.32 18.34
N GLN A 89 -4.85 -6.61 18.03
CA GLN A 89 -3.77 -7.56 18.25
C GLN A 89 -3.00 -7.79 16.96
N ARG A 90 -1.67 -7.65 17.00
CA ARG A 90 -0.81 -7.94 15.84
C ARG A 90 -0.58 -9.43 15.67
N CYS A 91 -0.30 -9.84 14.43
CA CYS A 91 0.22 -11.17 14.13
C CYS A 91 1.46 -11.47 14.95
N SER A 92 1.39 -12.47 15.82
CA SER A 92 2.54 -12.93 16.60
C SER A 92 3.71 -13.42 15.73
N ARG A 93 3.44 -13.82 14.48
CA ARG A 93 4.44 -14.31 13.54
C ARG A 93 5.05 -13.20 12.68
N CYS A 94 4.24 -12.48 11.91
CA CYS A 94 4.76 -11.47 10.99
C CYS A 94 4.83 -10.05 11.58
N GLY A 95 4.08 -9.76 12.64
CA GLY A 95 4.01 -8.42 13.24
C GLY A 95 3.34 -7.34 12.39
N VAL A 96 2.90 -7.65 11.16
CA VAL A 96 2.38 -6.66 10.20
C VAL A 96 0.88 -6.41 10.37
N LEU A 97 0.07 -7.46 10.24
CA LEU A 97 -1.39 -7.33 10.25
C LEU A 97 -1.93 -7.29 11.67
N CYS A 98 -2.99 -6.51 11.85
CA CYS A 98 -3.69 -6.31 13.12
C CYS A 98 -5.12 -6.87 13.03
N TRP A 99 -5.68 -7.40 14.13
CA TRP A 99 -7.07 -7.84 14.20
C TRP A 99 -7.74 -7.40 15.50
N CYS A 100 -9.03 -7.09 15.44
CA CYS A 100 -9.81 -6.79 16.64
C CYS A 100 -10.21 -8.04 17.43
N SER A 101 -10.06 -9.24 16.86
CA SER A 101 -10.34 -10.52 17.53
C SER A 101 -9.55 -11.68 16.93
N ASN A 102 -9.36 -12.74 17.73
CA ASN A 102 -8.80 -14.02 17.26
C ASN A 102 -9.66 -14.66 16.15
N GLU A 103 -10.98 -14.44 16.18
CA GLU A 103 -11.88 -14.95 15.15
C GLU A 103 -11.63 -14.29 13.79
N HIS A 104 -11.46 -12.95 13.78
CA HIS A 104 -11.10 -12.24 12.55
C HIS A 104 -9.73 -12.66 12.02
N GLN A 105 -8.78 -12.98 12.91
CA GLN A 105 -7.51 -13.56 12.51
C GLN A 105 -7.70 -14.93 11.84
N ARG A 106 -8.51 -15.83 12.41
CA ARG A 106 -8.79 -17.16 11.83
C ARG A 106 -9.46 -17.06 10.46
N LEU A 107 -10.48 -16.22 10.32
CA LEU A 107 -11.17 -16.01 9.04
C LEU A 107 -10.23 -15.43 7.98
N ALA A 108 -9.41 -14.43 8.33
CA ALA A 108 -8.42 -13.87 7.41
C ALA A 108 -7.26 -14.85 7.10
N TRP A 109 -6.98 -15.80 8.01
CA TRP A 109 -5.97 -16.84 7.78
C TRP A 109 -6.34 -17.76 6.62
N THR A 110 -7.63 -18.01 6.43
CA THR A 110 -8.16 -18.95 5.44
C THR A 110 -9.04 -18.35 4.36
N ASP A 111 -9.22 -17.02 4.32
CA ASP A 111 -10.01 -16.32 3.29
C ASP A 111 -9.60 -16.75 1.88
N SER A 112 -10.55 -17.20 1.07
CA SER A 112 -10.29 -17.77 -0.25
C SER A 112 -9.72 -16.76 -1.25
N ARG A 113 -9.96 -15.46 -1.05
CA ARG A 113 -9.54 -14.38 -1.95
C ARG A 113 -8.13 -13.91 -1.63
N CYS A 114 -7.77 -13.87 -0.35
CA CYS A 114 -6.50 -13.34 0.12
C CYS A 114 -6.07 -13.95 1.47
N PRO A 115 -5.74 -15.25 1.51
CA PRO A 115 -5.43 -15.93 2.76
C PRO A 115 -4.08 -15.42 3.32
N HIS A 116 -4.07 -14.99 4.58
CA HIS A 116 -2.84 -14.47 5.20
C HIS A 116 -1.73 -15.54 5.32
N ARG A 117 -2.11 -16.81 5.50
CA ARG A 117 -1.16 -17.92 5.70
C ARG A 117 -0.14 -18.04 4.56
N ASP A 118 -0.53 -17.66 3.35
CA ASP A 118 0.29 -17.78 2.13
C ASP A 118 1.51 -16.87 2.21
N VAL A 119 1.40 -15.71 2.85
CA VAL A 119 2.48 -14.73 2.96
C VAL A 119 3.02 -14.52 4.36
N CYS A 120 2.35 -15.00 5.40
CA CYS A 120 2.71 -14.72 6.79
C CYS A 120 4.17 -15.04 7.12
N LYS A 121 4.67 -16.20 6.68
CA LYS A 121 6.07 -16.60 6.90
C LYS A 121 7.04 -15.68 6.15
N MET A 122 6.79 -15.44 4.87
CA MET A 122 7.66 -14.62 4.01
C MET A 122 7.68 -13.16 4.47
N MET A 123 6.54 -12.61 4.89
CA MET A 123 6.47 -11.29 5.52
C MET A 123 7.28 -11.23 6.82
N ALA A 124 7.20 -12.25 7.67
CA ALA A 124 8.00 -12.31 8.89
C ALA A 124 9.50 -12.28 8.59
N GLU A 125 9.96 -13.03 7.59
CA GLU A 125 11.35 -13.01 7.13
C GLU A 125 11.77 -11.62 6.66
N VAL A 126 10.93 -10.95 5.87
CA VAL A 126 11.14 -9.57 5.44
C VAL A 126 11.29 -8.64 6.64
N VAL A 127 10.27 -8.55 7.50
CA VAL A 127 10.22 -7.64 8.65
C VAL A 127 11.41 -7.87 9.60
N ASN A 128 11.73 -9.13 9.90
CA ASN A 128 12.83 -9.47 10.81
C ASN A 128 14.18 -9.01 10.26
N ALA A 129 14.44 -9.23 8.97
CA ALA A 129 15.73 -8.85 8.42
C ALA A 129 15.86 -7.32 8.22
N VAL A 130 14.75 -6.59 8.03
CA VAL A 130 14.80 -5.12 8.07
C VAL A 130 15.01 -4.59 9.51
N GLY A 131 14.98 -5.45 10.52
CA GLY A 131 15.14 -5.10 11.92
C GLY A 131 13.92 -4.36 12.46
N GLY A 132 12.72 -4.78 12.05
CA GLY A 132 11.48 -4.17 12.45
C GLY A 132 11.21 -2.83 11.78
N GLU A 133 10.58 -1.92 12.52
CA GLU A 133 9.94 -0.71 12.01
C GLU A 133 10.93 0.42 11.68
N SER A 134 11.80 0.23 10.67
CA SER A 134 12.63 1.33 10.15
C SER A 134 11.76 2.32 9.39
N LYS A 135 11.61 3.55 9.91
CA LYS A 135 10.98 4.68 9.18
C LYS A 135 11.84 5.22 8.03
N ASP A 136 13.13 4.85 7.99
CA ASP A 136 14.07 5.27 6.95
C ASP A 136 14.01 4.30 5.76
N GLU A 137 13.46 4.79 4.64
CA GLU A 137 13.32 4.06 3.37
C GLU A 137 14.69 3.67 2.79
N ALA A 138 15.70 4.53 2.86
CA ALA A 138 17.03 4.24 2.34
C ALA A 138 17.71 3.13 3.18
N LYS A 139 17.49 3.14 4.50
CA LYS A 139 17.92 2.06 5.39
C LYS A 139 17.14 0.77 5.09
N PHE A 140 15.84 0.85 4.81
CA PHE A 140 15.03 -0.30 4.39
C PHE A 140 15.60 -0.91 3.11
N LYS A 141 15.76 -0.13 2.03
CA LYS A 141 16.31 -0.58 0.75
C LYS A 141 17.69 -1.22 0.91
N ARG A 142 18.59 -0.61 1.68
CA ARG A 142 19.93 -1.17 1.97
C ARG A 142 19.88 -2.49 2.73
N LYS A 143 18.95 -2.63 3.68
CA LYS A 143 18.78 -3.89 4.41
C LYS A 143 18.19 -4.96 3.51
N VAL A 144 17.14 -4.65 2.76
CA VAL A 144 16.52 -5.60 1.83
C VAL A 144 17.45 -6.04 0.72
N ALA A 145 18.29 -5.15 0.18
CA ALA A 145 19.31 -5.52 -0.79
C ALA A 145 20.37 -6.50 -0.24
N LYS A 146 20.56 -6.53 1.08
CA LYS A 146 21.48 -7.46 1.77
C LYS A 146 20.79 -8.73 2.26
N MET A 147 19.47 -8.85 2.08
CA MET A 147 18.72 -10.02 2.51
C MET A 147 18.92 -11.18 1.54
N SER A 148 18.94 -12.39 2.09
CA SER A 148 18.89 -13.65 1.34
C SER A 148 17.46 -14.04 0.92
N VAL A 149 16.49 -13.13 1.00
CA VAL A 149 15.11 -13.42 0.56
C VAL A 149 15.06 -13.43 -0.96
N SER A 150 14.53 -14.52 -1.52
CA SER A 150 14.44 -14.69 -2.96
C SER A 150 13.56 -13.61 -3.59
N LEU A 151 13.92 -13.18 -4.80
CA LEU A 151 13.10 -12.24 -5.58
C LEU A 151 11.68 -12.78 -5.79
N ALA A 152 11.54 -14.10 -5.97
CA ALA A 152 10.24 -14.76 -6.10
C ALA A 152 9.35 -14.56 -4.87
N ASN A 153 9.89 -14.67 -3.66
CA ASN A 153 9.15 -14.42 -2.43
C ASN A 153 8.73 -12.94 -2.34
N LEU A 154 9.61 -12.01 -2.73
CA LEU A 154 9.28 -10.58 -2.74
C LEU A 154 8.15 -10.27 -3.73
N VAL A 155 8.22 -10.79 -4.96
CA VAL A 155 7.15 -10.65 -5.95
C VAL A 155 5.83 -11.24 -5.43
N HIS A 156 5.89 -12.39 -4.76
CA HIS A 156 4.70 -13.02 -4.20
C HIS A 156 4.06 -12.19 -3.07
N ILE A 157 4.87 -11.65 -2.15
CA ILE A 157 4.38 -10.74 -1.09
C ILE A 157 3.78 -9.48 -1.72
N ALA A 158 4.46 -8.86 -2.68
CA ALA A 158 3.99 -7.63 -3.33
C ALA A 158 2.63 -7.85 -4.00
N ALA A 159 2.51 -8.91 -4.81
CA ALA A 159 1.26 -9.26 -5.46
C ALA A 159 0.13 -9.57 -4.46
N TRP A 160 0.44 -10.19 -3.32
CA TRP A 160 -0.53 -10.39 -2.25
C TRP A 160 -0.97 -9.07 -1.62
N LEU A 161 -0.03 -8.17 -1.31
CA LEU A 161 -0.33 -6.86 -0.72
C LEU A 161 -1.19 -6.01 -1.64
N ASP A 162 -0.93 -6.02 -2.94
CA ASP A 162 -1.75 -5.28 -3.91
C ASP A 162 -3.18 -5.83 -3.96
N ARG A 163 -3.35 -7.16 -4.01
CA ARG A 163 -4.67 -7.79 -3.93
C ARG A 163 -5.38 -7.47 -2.61
N PHE A 164 -4.66 -7.56 -1.49
CA PHE A 164 -5.20 -7.26 -0.17
C PHE A 164 -5.70 -5.81 -0.08
N SER A 165 -4.90 -4.86 -0.53
CA SER A 165 -5.23 -3.45 -0.55
C SER A 165 -6.39 -3.14 -1.50
N ALA A 166 -6.49 -3.82 -2.64
CA ALA A 166 -7.64 -3.70 -3.54
C ALA A 166 -8.94 -4.21 -2.87
N LEU A 167 -8.91 -5.39 -2.26
CA LEU A 167 -10.06 -5.98 -1.56
C LEU A 167 -10.53 -5.13 -0.37
N ARG A 168 -9.62 -4.39 0.28
CA ARG A 168 -9.94 -3.49 1.38
C ARG A 168 -10.53 -2.14 0.94
N LYS A 169 -10.19 -1.67 -0.26
CA LYS A 169 -10.71 -0.41 -0.83
C LYS A 169 -12.09 -0.58 -1.44
N SER A 170 -12.46 -1.79 -1.86
CA SER A 170 -13.79 -2.05 -2.39
C SER A 170 -14.85 -1.69 -1.34
N PRO A 171 -15.79 -0.77 -1.63
CA PRO A 171 -16.97 -0.63 -0.78
C PRO A 171 -17.63 -2.00 -0.69
N TYR A 172 -18.01 -2.38 0.52
CA TYR A 172 -18.69 -3.65 0.75
C TYR A 172 -20.07 -3.53 0.09
N GLU A 173 -20.27 -4.15 -1.08
CA GLU A 173 -21.61 -4.33 -1.64
C GLU A 173 -22.35 -5.30 -0.71
N PRO A 174 -23.42 -4.89 -0.02
CA PRO A 174 -24.10 -5.73 0.97
C PRO A 174 -24.66 -7.07 0.43
N GLY A 175 -24.67 -7.26 -0.89
CA GLY A 175 -25.23 -8.43 -1.58
C GLY A 175 -24.45 -9.74 -1.41
N ASP A 176 -23.15 -9.71 -1.11
CA ASP A 176 -22.32 -10.92 -1.03
C ASP A 176 -22.49 -11.74 0.27
N VAL A 177 -23.28 -11.23 1.23
CA VAL A 177 -23.54 -11.92 2.51
C VAL A 177 -24.48 -13.13 2.33
N LEU A 178 -25.29 -13.15 1.26
CA LEU A 178 -26.28 -14.20 1.03
C LEU A 178 -25.68 -15.56 0.61
N LEU A 179 -24.43 -15.59 0.12
CA LEU A 179 -23.80 -16.85 -0.33
C LEU A 179 -23.05 -17.61 0.77
N ILE A 180 -22.70 -16.97 1.89
CA ILE A 180 -21.97 -17.63 2.99
C ILE A 180 -22.93 -18.31 3.97
N LEU A 181 -24.18 -17.84 4.09
CA LEU A 181 -25.19 -18.45 4.97
C LEU A 181 -25.98 -19.60 4.32
N ALA A 182 -25.88 -19.80 3.01
CA ALA A 182 -26.59 -20.88 2.30
C ALA A 182 -25.87 -22.24 2.34
N GLY A 183 -24.66 -22.33 2.92
CA GLY A 183 -23.86 -23.56 2.97
C GLY A 183 -23.91 -24.33 4.29
N HIS A 184 -24.77 -23.98 5.24
CA HIS A 184 -24.87 -24.60 6.58
C HIS A 184 -26.32 -25.00 6.95
N LEU A 185 -27.17 -25.27 5.96
CA LEU A 185 -28.48 -25.90 6.18
C LEU A 185 -28.53 -27.27 5.49
#